data_AF-A0A212CFZ5-F1
#
_entry.id   AF-A0A212CFZ5-F1
#
_cell.length_a   1.000
_cell.length_b   1.000
_cell.length_c   1.000
_cell.angle_alpha   90.00
_cell.angle_beta   90.00
_cell.angle_gamma   90.00
#
_symmetry.space_group_name_H-M   'P 1'
#
loop_
_entity.id
_entity.type
_entity.pdbx_description
1 polymer ?
#
loop_
_entity_poly.entity_id
_entity_poly.type
_entity_poly.pdbx_seq_one_letter_code
_entity_poly.pdbx_strand_id
1 'polypeptide(L)'
;MNAEEHAFRFSANIINRNRTLLPNTTLTYDIQRIHFHDSFEATKKACDQLALGVVAIFGPSQGSCTNAVQSICNALEVPHIQLRWKHHPLDNKDTFYVNLYPDYASLSHAILDLVQYLKWRSATVVYDDSTGK
;
A
#
# COMPACT_ATOMS: atom_id res chain seq x y z
N MET A 1 14.97 -12.54 8.56
CA MET A 1 14.66 -11.81 7.30
C MET A 1 13.14 -11.72 7.21
N ASN A 2 12.58 -10.54 6.90
CA ASN A 2 11.13 -10.27 7.01
C ASN A 2 10.34 -11.08 5.94
N ALA A 3 9.17 -11.62 6.30
CA ALA A 3 8.30 -12.39 5.40
C ALA A 3 7.84 -11.55 4.18
N GLU A 4 7.60 -10.25 4.37
CA GLU A 4 7.25 -9.32 3.28
C GLU A 4 8.38 -9.18 2.27
N GLU A 5 9.62 -9.02 2.76
CA GLU A 5 10.82 -8.94 1.91
C GLU A 5 11.04 -10.25 1.13
N HIS A 6 10.78 -11.41 1.76
CA HIS A 6 10.85 -12.70 1.09
C HIS A 6 9.83 -12.81 -0.04
N ALA A 7 8.56 -12.46 0.24
CA ALA A 7 7.49 -12.51 -0.75
C ALA A 7 7.78 -11.56 -1.94
N PHE A 8 8.30 -10.37 -1.66
CA PHE A 8 8.69 -9.41 -2.68
C PHE A 8 9.83 -9.92 -3.57
N ARG A 9 10.91 -10.46 -2.99
CA ARG A 9 12.01 -11.05 -3.77
C ARG A 9 11.54 -12.28 -4.56
N PHE A 10 10.65 -13.07 -3.99
CA PHE A 10 10.06 -14.23 -4.65
C PHE A 10 9.22 -13.83 -5.87
N SER A 11 8.38 -12.80 -5.75
CA SER A 11 7.58 -12.31 -6.89
C SER A 11 8.44 -11.73 -8.00
N ALA A 12 9.49 -10.95 -7.67
CA ALA A 12 10.45 -10.44 -8.65
C ALA A 12 11.14 -11.60 -9.41
N ASN A 13 11.53 -12.66 -8.70
CA ASN A 13 12.10 -13.86 -9.32
C ASN A 13 11.11 -14.59 -10.24
N ILE A 14 9.83 -14.70 -9.85
CA ILE A 14 8.79 -15.28 -10.70
C ILE A 14 8.67 -14.50 -12.00
N ILE A 15 8.58 -13.17 -11.92
CA ILE A 15 8.42 -12.31 -13.11
C ILE A 15 9.64 -12.42 -14.02
N ASN A 16 10.85 -12.26 -13.47
CA ASN A 16 12.09 -12.33 -14.25
C ASN A 16 12.35 -13.71 -14.87
N ARG A 17 11.85 -14.80 -14.26
CA ARG A 17 11.95 -16.16 -14.82
C ARG A 17 10.87 -16.44 -15.87
N ASN A 18 9.80 -15.65 -15.92
CA ASN A 18 8.72 -15.84 -16.87
C ASN A 18 9.07 -15.22 -18.23
N ARG A 19 9.56 -16.05 -19.14
CA ARG A 19 9.97 -15.65 -20.50
C ARG A 19 8.83 -15.12 -21.38
N THR A 20 7.56 -15.31 -21.00
CA THR A 20 6.43 -14.83 -21.80
C THR A 20 5.85 -13.51 -21.31
N LEU A 21 6.22 -13.05 -20.12
CA LEU A 21 5.60 -11.85 -19.52
C LEU A 21 6.33 -10.56 -19.94
N LEU A 22 7.65 -10.50 -19.73
CA LEU A 22 8.49 -9.35 -20.07
C LEU A 22 9.85 -9.84 -20.61
N PRO A 23 9.90 -10.39 -21.84
CA PRO A 23 11.08 -11.11 -22.34
C PRO A 23 12.35 -10.25 -22.47
N ASN A 24 12.19 -8.94 -22.66
CA ASN A 24 13.29 -8.00 -22.88
C ASN A 24 13.53 -7.05 -21.69
N THR A 25 12.87 -7.29 -20.55
CA THR A 25 12.96 -6.42 -19.38
C THR A 25 13.40 -7.24 -18.18
N THR A 26 14.36 -6.72 -17.42
CA THR A 26 14.75 -7.29 -16.12
C THR A 26 14.26 -6.37 -15.02
N LEU A 27 13.43 -6.88 -14.11
CA LEU A 27 13.06 -6.15 -12.91
C LEU A 27 14.23 -6.15 -11.93
N THR A 28 14.68 -4.94 -11.58
CA THR A 28 15.57 -4.66 -10.46
C THR A 28 14.79 -3.94 -9.37
N TYR A 29 15.34 -3.88 -8.17
CA TYR A 29 14.66 -3.29 -7.02
C TYR A 29 15.66 -2.73 -6.02
N ASP A 30 15.19 -1.81 -5.19
CA ASP A 30 15.87 -1.33 -3.99
C ASP A 30 14.93 -1.45 -2.78
N ILE A 31 15.46 -1.87 -1.64
CA ILE A 31 14.68 -2.12 -0.41
C ILE A 31 15.28 -1.29 0.72
N GLN A 32 14.54 -0.29 1.18
CA GLN A 32 14.91 0.52 2.34
C GLN A 32 14.21 0.00 3.60
N ARG A 33 14.96 -0.08 4.70
CA ARG A 33 14.41 -0.36 6.03
C ARG A 33 14.36 0.95 6.79
N ILE A 34 13.19 1.24 7.36
CA ILE A 34 12.91 2.46 8.12
C ILE A 34 12.36 2.10 9.48
N HIS A 35 12.55 2.98 10.47
CA HIS A 35 11.96 2.84 11.78
C HIS A 35 10.46 3.12 11.75
N PHE A 36 9.73 2.52 12.68
CA PHE A 36 8.31 2.76 12.84
C PHE A 36 8.06 4.21 13.23
N HIS A 37 7.04 4.82 12.59
CA HIS A 37 6.59 6.19 12.83
C HIS A 37 7.61 7.30 12.55
N ASP A 38 8.71 7.00 11.84
CA ASP A 38 9.68 8.02 11.40
C ASP A 38 9.39 8.49 9.97
N SER A 39 8.54 9.50 9.84
CA SER A 39 8.21 10.09 8.53
C SER A 39 9.38 10.85 7.90
N PHE A 40 10.33 11.31 8.71
CA PHE A 40 11.51 12.01 8.21
C PHE A 40 12.49 11.03 7.58
N GLU A 41 12.74 9.90 8.25
CA GLU A 41 13.52 8.79 7.67
C GLU A 41 12.84 8.26 6.40
N ALA A 42 11.53 8.03 6.42
CA ALA A 42 10.77 7.62 5.23
C ALA A 42 10.93 8.59 4.06
N THR A 43 10.89 9.90 4.33
CA THR A 43 11.13 10.95 3.32
C THR A 43 12.52 10.85 2.73
N LYS A 44 13.55 10.76 3.57
CA LYS A 44 14.94 10.65 3.12
C LYS A 44 15.15 9.41 2.25
N LYS A 45 14.63 8.26 2.71
CA LYS A 45 14.72 6.99 1.97
C LYS A 45 13.98 7.01 0.65
N ALA A 46 12.80 7.62 0.58
CA ALA A 46 12.10 7.82 -0.68
C ALA A 46 12.94 8.68 -1.64
N CYS A 47 13.51 9.79 -1.17
CA CYS A 47 14.39 10.62 -1.99
C CYS A 47 15.63 9.86 -2.50
N ASP A 48 16.26 9.03 -1.65
CA ASP A 48 17.39 8.19 -2.06
C ASP A 48 17.00 7.23 -3.19
N GLN A 49 15.82 6.61 -3.12
CA GLN A 49 15.30 5.73 -4.17
C GLN A 49 14.95 6.47 -5.46
N LEU A 50 14.40 7.67 -5.34
CA LEU A 50 14.10 8.51 -6.50
C LEU A 50 15.38 9.01 -7.18
N ALA A 51 16.41 9.36 -6.41
CA ALA A 51 17.72 9.70 -6.94
C ALA A 51 18.39 8.52 -7.67
N LEU A 52 18.13 7.28 -7.23
CA LEU A 52 18.53 6.06 -7.94
C LEU A 52 17.76 5.85 -9.27
N GLY A 53 16.58 6.46 -9.41
CA GLY A 53 15.77 6.40 -10.63
C GLY A 53 14.75 5.25 -10.66
N VAL A 54 14.11 4.94 -9.54
CA VAL A 54 13.01 3.95 -9.51
C VAL A 54 11.78 4.43 -10.30
N VAL A 55 11.03 3.49 -10.88
CA VAL A 55 9.83 3.80 -11.70
C VAL A 55 8.52 3.81 -10.89
N ALA A 56 8.54 3.30 -9.66
CA ALA A 56 7.39 3.28 -8.75
C ALA A 56 7.89 3.07 -7.30
N ILE A 57 7.08 3.49 -6.34
CA ILE A 57 7.36 3.29 -4.91
C ILE A 57 6.24 2.43 -4.29
N PHE A 58 6.63 1.34 -3.62
CA PHE A 58 5.74 0.62 -2.71
C PHE A 58 5.81 1.28 -1.34
N GLY A 59 4.68 1.85 -0.92
CA GLY A 59 4.58 2.69 0.28
C GLY A 59 4.76 1.92 1.60
N PRO A 60 5.19 2.61 2.67
CA PRO A 60 5.27 2.03 4.01
C PRO A 60 3.87 1.70 4.55
N SER A 61 3.80 0.91 5.64
CA SER A 61 2.52 0.51 6.23
C SER A 61 1.90 1.56 7.17
N GLN A 62 2.66 2.56 7.59
CA GLN A 62 2.27 3.52 8.64
C GLN A 62 1.71 4.80 8.04
N GLY A 63 0.60 5.31 8.59
CA GLY A 63 -0.13 6.47 8.05
C GLY A 63 0.72 7.73 7.89
N SER A 64 1.49 8.11 8.92
CA SER A 64 2.36 9.31 8.88
C SER A 64 3.49 9.20 7.85
N CYS A 65 4.14 8.03 7.76
CA CYS A 65 5.17 7.76 6.77
C CYS A 65 4.59 7.74 5.35
N THR A 66 3.41 7.15 5.18
CA THR A 66 2.70 7.09 3.90
C THR A 66 2.32 8.48 3.40
N ASN A 67 1.91 9.39 4.29
CA ASN A 67 1.63 10.80 3.92
C ASN A 67 2.86 11.50 3.35
N ALA A 68 4.01 11.32 4.01
CA ALA A 68 5.25 11.95 3.57
C ALA A 68 5.69 11.42 2.19
N VAL A 69 5.67 10.10 2.01
CA VAL A 69 5.98 9.45 0.73
C VAL A 69 4.98 9.85 -0.36
N GLN A 70 3.68 9.92 -0.03
CA GLN A 70 2.63 10.32 -0.95
C GLN A 70 2.85 11.73 -1.50
N SER A 71 3.19 12.68 -0.62
CA SER A 71 3.44 14.07 -1.02
C SER A 71 4.57 14.17 -2.05
N ILE A 72 5.66 13.42 -1.82
CA ILE A 72 6.81 13.37 -2.73
C ILE A 72 6.43 12.73 -4.06
N CYS A 73 5.75 11.59 -4.01
CA CYS A 73 5.29 10.87 -5.20
C CYS A 73 4.36 11.74 -6.07
N ASN A 74 3.48 12.51 -5.43
CA ASN A 74 2.59 13.44 -6.12
C ASN A 74 3.36 14.62 -6.74
N ALA A 75 4.34 15.18 -6.03
CA ALA A 75 5.14 16.30 -6.51
C ALA A 75 6.09 15.93 -7.66
N LEU A 76 6.54 14.67 -7.70
CA LEU A 76 7.51 14.17 -8.69
C LEU A 76 6.89 13.24 -9.73
N GLU A 77 5.56 13.11 -9.73
CA GLU A 77 4.81 12.31 -10.70
C GLU A 77 5.24 10.82 -10.73
N VAL A 78 5.58 10.27 -9.55
CA VAL A 78 6.01 8.87 -9.39
C VAL A 78 4.86 8.05 -8.81
N PRO A 79 4.48 6.92 -9.42
CA PRO A 79 3.40 6.07 -8.90
C PRO A 79 3.69 5.56 -7.48
N HIS A 80 2.78 5.82 -6.54
CA HIS A 80 2.81 5.30 -5.17
C HIS A 80 1.80 4.17 -4.97
N ILE A 81 2.28 2.95 -4.68
CA ILE A 81 1.46 1.76 -4.50
C ILE A 81 1.31 1.44 -3.01
N GLN A 82 0.07 1.39 -2.53
CA GLN A 82 -0.27 1.14 -1.13
C GLN A 82 -1.07 -0.16 -0.97
N LEU A 83 -0.89 -0.83 0.17
CA LEU A 83 -1.53 -2.12 0.48
C LEU A 83 -2.41 -2.08 1.73
N ARG A 84 -2.21 -1.09 2.60
CA ARG A 84 -2.96 -0.94 3.84
C ARG A 84 -4.01 0.14 3.67
N TRP A 85 -5.15 -0.05 4.32
CA TRP A 85 -6.14 1.01 4.38
C TRP A 85 -5.54 2.25 5.03
N LYS A 86 -5.91 3.39 4.45
CA LYS A 86 -5.66 4.72 4.95
C LYS A 86 -6.90 5.57 4.66
N HIS A 87 -7.26 6.42 5.61
CA HIS A 87 -8.28 7.44 5.40
C HIS A 87 -7.80 8.41 4.31
N HIS A 88 -8.54 8.50 3.21
CA HIS A 88 -8.35 9.50 2.17
C HIS A 88 -9.45 10.55 2.32
N PRO A 89 -9.13 11.73 2.88
CA PRO A 89 -10.09 12.82 2.98
C PRO A 89 -10.65 13.19 1.59
N LEU A 90 -11.92 13.62 1.55
CA LEU A 90 -12.60 14.03 0.30
C LEU A 90 -11.92 15.23 -0.38
N ASP A 91 -11.18 16.03 0.38
CA ASP A 91 -10.39 17.16 -0.10
C ASP A 91 -8.96 16.76 -0.50
N ASN A 92 -8.59 15.48 -0.42
CA ASN A 92 -7.30 15.02 -0.92
C ASN A 92 -7.26 15.13 -2.45
N LYS A 93 -6.30 15.91 -2.96
CA LYS A 93 -6.07 16.17 -4.39
C LYS A 93 -4.88 15.40 -4.95
N ASP A 94 -4.30 14.48 -4.18
CA ASP A 94 -3.25 13.60 -4.66
C ASP A 94 -3.75 12.78 -5.87
N THR A 95 -2.92 12.63 -6.89
CA THR A 95 -3.25 11.90 -8.13
C THR A 95 -2.32 10.73 -8.40
N PHE A 96 -1.09 10.74 -7.87
CA PHE A 96 -0.09 9.69 -8.10
C PHE A 96 -0.12 8.60 -7.03
N TYR A 97 -1.26 7.95 -6.85
CA TYR A 97 -1.35 6.79 -5.97
C TYR A 97 -2.38 5.76 -6.39
N VAL A 98 -2.16 4.52 -5.95
CA VAL A 98 -3.16 3.47 -5.97
C VAL A 98 -3.12 2.73 -4.64
N ASN A 99 -4.29 2.40 -4.10
CA ASN A 99 -4.41 1.54 -2.92
C ASN A 99 -5.18 0.28 -3.31
N LEU A 100 -4.54 -0.88 -3.13
CA LEU A 100 -5.15 -2.18 -3.43
C LEU A 100 -6.07 -2.67 -2.30
N TYR A 101 -6.21 -1.91 -1.22
CA TYR A 101 -7.10 -2.24 -0.11
C TYR A 101 -8.58 -2.12 -0.56
N PRO A 102 -9.45 -3.09 -0.23
CA PRO A 102 -10.86 -3.03 -0.60
C PRO A 102 -11.58 -1.80 -0.03
N ASP A 103 -12.53 -1.26 -0.79
CA ASP A 103 -13.39 -0.18 -0.30
C ASP A 103 -14.24 -0.63 0.91
N TYR A 104 -14.30 0.22 1.95
CA TYR A 104 -15.01 -0.11 3.18
C TYR A 104 -16.53 -0.12 3.03
N ALA A 105 -17.09 0.71 2.14
CA ALA A 105 -18.53 0.66 1.90
C ALA A 105 -18.91 -0.68 1.27
N SER A 106 -18.08 -1.17 0.33
CA SER A 106 -18.24 -2.48 -0.29
C SER A 106 -18.12 -3.63 0.72
N LEU A 107 -17.14 -3.59 1.63
CA LEU A 107 -17.03 -4.56 2.73
C LEU A 107 -18.25 -4.50 3.67
N SER A 108 -18.70 -3.30 4.02
CA SER A 108 -19.87 -3.11 4.89
C SER A 108 -21.15 -3.62 4.26
N HIS A 109 -21.33 -3.43 2.95
CA HIS A 109 -22.45 -4.00 2.20
C HIS A 109 -22.39 -5.53 2.16
N ALA A 110 -21.22 -6.13 1.94
CA ALA A 110 -21.08 -7.58 1.98
C ALA A 110 -21.44 -8.16 3.37
N ILE A 111 -21.06 -7.47 4.44
CA ILE A 111 -21.47 -7.85 5.81
C ILE A 111 -23.00 -7.69 5.97
N LEU A 112 -23.57 -6.59 5.47
CA LEU A 112 -25.01 -6.35 5.50
C LEU A 112 -25.79 -7.45 4.76
N ASP A 113 -25.32 -7.87 3.59
CA ASP A 113 -25.92 -8.95 2.81
C ASP A 113 -25.97 -10.25 3.61
N LEU A 114 -24.91 -10.56 4.36
CA LEU A 114 -24.86 -11.72 5.24
C LEU A 114 -25.85 -11.59 6.41
N VAL A 115 -25.91 -10.43 7.06
CA VAL A 115 -26.84 -10.14 8.16
C VAL A 115 -28.29 -10.30 7.72
N GLN A 116 -28.61 -9.80 6.52
CA GLN A 116 -29.93 -9.90 5.91
C GLN A 116 -30.28 -11.34 5.54
N TYR A 117 -29.35 -12.05 4.89
CA TYR A 117 -29.53 -13.45 4.49
C TYR A 117 -29.78 -14.36 5.71
N LEU A 118 -29.02 -14.15 6.79
CA LEU A 118 -29.15 -14.90 8.04
C LEU A 118 -30.30 -14.41 8.94
N LYS A 119 -30.98 -13.31 8.55
CA LYS A 119 -32.11 -12.71 9.28
C LYS A 119 -31.81 -12.40 10.75
N TRP A 120 -30.62 -11.89 11.03
CA TRP A 120 -30.24 -11.52 12.39
C TRP A 120 -31.13 -10.37 12.92
N ARG A 121 -31.52 -10.45 14.20
CA ARG A 121 -32.30 -9.40 14.89
C ARG A 121 -31.43 -8.50 15.77
N SER A 122 -30.20 -8.94 16.05
CA SER A 122 -29.23 -8.26 16.90
C SER A 122 -27.83 -8.62 16.43
N ALA A 123 -26.88 -7.70 16.58
CA ALA A 123 -25.48 -7.92 16.27
C ALA A 123 -24.60 -7.31 17.37
N THR A 124 -23.39 -7.85 17.51
CA THR A 124 -22.34 -7.28 18.35
C THR A 124 -21.10 -7.15 17.48
N VAL A 125 -20.53 -5.95 17.43
CA VAL A 125 -19.33 -5.66 16.66
C VAL A 125 -18.14 -5.66 17.62
N VAL A 126 -17.17 -6.53 17.35
CA VAL A 126 -15.87 -6.53 18.03
C VAL A 126 -14.87 -5.96 17.03
N TYR A 127 -14.13 -4.94 17.44
CA TYR A 127 -13.20 -4.20 16.60
C TYR A 127 -11.93 -3.88 17.40
N ASP A 128 -10.80 -3.64 16.71
CA ASP A 128 -9.49 -3.46 17.32
C ASP A 128 -9.32 -2.05 17.92
N ASP A 129 -9.46 -1.02 17.07
CA ASP A 129 -9.22 0.38 17.45
C ASP A 129 -10.17 1.36 16.73
N SER A 130 -9.87 2.66 16.80
CA SER A 130 -10.67 3.71 16.16
C SER A 130 -10.75 3.60 14.63
N THR A 131 -9.96 2.74 13.99
CA THR A 131 -10.04 2.44 12.56
C THR A 131 -11.14 1.42 12.22
N GLY A 132 -11.74 0.77 13.23
CA GLY A 132 -12.84 -0.19 13.04
C GLY A 132 -12.42 -1.44 12.25
N LYS A 133 -11.12 -1.74 12.21
CA LYS A 133 -10.56 -2.97 11.67
C LYS A 133 -10.69 -4.14 12.64
#